data_AF-A0A960VKD4-F1
#
_entry.id   AF-A0A960VKD4-F1
#
_cell.length_a   1.000
_cell.length_b   1.000
_cell.length_c   1.000
_cell.angle_alpha   90.00
_cell.angle_beta   90.00
_cell.angle_gamma   90.00
#
_symmetry.space_group_name_H-M   'P 1'
#
loop_
_entity.id
_entity.type
_entity.pdbx_description
1 polymer ?
#
loop_
_entity_poly.entity_id
_entity_poly.type
_entity_poly.pdbx_seq_one_letter_code
_entity_poly.pdbx_strand_id
1 'polypeptide(L)'
;MTDGTRRHPEAMVRAAAACALLVALAALAGGCAPNDPFDPATVENIRPIAGMSVAPPDSGTFPVTSYYQRTFHWHGTDPDGWVVNFDMSMQVDPVVPAPWITTTRTDTTVTFATDDQGRAEATFFVVARDNRGALSDTVQVYFPLQNSPPEIYFDPDFEPNSNLQREFTAGGDTLYWNWGHGNFKFTASDGDGQDTMDDFFRYTFADTEPDSTYDRNDPRADPLTSWVRVRFAEAGDDPTSYGREFEITVFDLPAGDRTLTVSVRDEGDSDARFTYTWEVRDPRSNILYIGTSSSIADACYGEFLDDRFGAGNWDSYDFWMGYPDRHRILTAVMNEYDAVLWADAPTTTDLVTAATSVGGALEAYLGDGGKLFFVSAGVVGNTSRVGAGFRSTFLGVTSAAAPVSALTLPSGRSALGQWAGVPDMTSAASVARGIGIQPMQGTEILYRMEECLRCYNSRPPFDPVVGVRSPARDIAATARTVTVSAQLEYFDRAQVVAALGALFDQELGVPAP
;
A
#
# COMPACT_ATOMS: atom_id res chain seq x y z
N MET A 1 66.14 -43.82 -30.70
CA MET A 1 66.92 -43.21 -31.81
C MET A 1 67.09 -41.74 -31.49
N THR A 2 68.37 -41.39 -31.30
CA THR A 2 69.04 -40.11 -31.49
C THR A 2 68.62 -38.93 -30.60
N ASP A 3 69.40 -38.56 -29.58
CA ASP A 3 70.71 -37.84 -29.59
C ASP A 3 70.43 -36.32 -29.42
N GLY A 4 71.05 -35.51 -28.57
CA GLY A 4 72.16 -35.67 -27.65
C GLY A 4 72.57 -34.28 -27.12
N THR A 5 72.83 -34.19 -25.81
CA THR A 5 73.92 -33.43 -25.13
C THR A 5 74.20 -31.94 -25.39
N ARG A 6 74.29 -31.15 -24.30
CA ARG A 6 75.49 -30.40 -23.77
C ARG A 6 75.06 -29.56 -22.55
N ARG A 7 75.41 -29.86 -21.29
CA ARG A 7 76.69 -29.67 -20.52
C ARG A 7 77.30 -28.25 -20.57
N HIS A 8 77.24 -27.58 -19.40
CA HIS A 8 78.16 -26.57 -18.81
C HIS A 8 79.65 -26.95 -18.98
N PRO A 9 80.69 -26.07 -18.88
CA PRO A 9 80.89 -25.08 -17.79
C PRO A 9 81.81 -23.84 -18.10
N GLU A 10 82.23 -23.16 -17.02
CA GLU A 10 83.43 -22.29 -16.86
C GLU A 10 83.33 -20.83 -17.38
N ALA A 11 83.21 -19.80 -16.54
CA ALA A 11 84.06 -19.41 -15.40
C ALA A 11 85.53 -19.18 -15.76
N MET A 12 85.81 -18.28 -16.72
CA MET A 12 87.16 -17.69 -16.82
C MET A 12 87.22 -16.37 -17.62
N VAL A 13 86.36 -15.38 -17.35
CA VAL A 13 86.57 -13.98 -17.82
C VAL A 13 86.12 -12.97 -16.75
N ARG A 14 86.37 -13.28 -15.46
CA ARG A 14 86.19 -12.34 -14.34
C ARG A 14 87.56 -12.03 -13.72
N ALA A 15 88.42 -11.32 -14.46
CA ALA A 15 89.64 -10.74 -13.86
C ALA A 15 90.30 -9.63 -14.70
N ALA A 16 90.09 -9.56 -16.03
CA ALA A 16 90.80 -8.59 -16.87
C ALA A 16 89.95 -7.39 -17.35
N ALA A 17 88.61 -7.44 -17.23
CA ALA A 17 87.73 -6.34 -17.66
C ALA A 17 87.43 -5.32 -16.53
N ALA A 18 87.74 -5.64 -15.27
CA ALA A 18 87.42 -4.79 -14.12
C ALA A 18 88.43 -3.65 -13.88
N CYS A 19 89.68 -3.76 -14.36
CA CYS A 19 90.70 -2.72 -14.16
C CYS A 19 90.77 -1.67 -15.29
N ALA A 20 90.24 -1.95 -16.49
CA ALA A 20 90.19 -0.95 -17.57
C ALA A 20 88.98 0.00 -17.47
N LEU A 21 87.91 -0.41 -16.77
CA LEU A 21 86.71 0.42 -16.59
C LEU A 21 86.86 1.47 -15.48
N LEU A 22 87.74 1.22 -14.49
CA LEU A 22 87.95 2.14 -13.36
C LEU A 22 88.81 3.36 -13.69
N VAL A 23 89.68 3.27 -14.71
CA VAL A 23 90.50 4.42 -15.16
C VAL A 23 89.73 5.30 -16.17
N ALA A 24 88.79 4.73 -16.93
CA ALA A 24 87.87 5.50 -17.79
C ALA A 24 86.79 6.26 -16.99
N LEU A 25 86.37 5.76 -15.81
CA LEU A 25 85.41 6.46 -14.95
C LEU A 25 86.00 7.67 -14.22
N ALA A 26 87.29 7.69 -13.91
CA ALA A 26 87.92 8.81 -13.21
C ALA A 26 88.23 10.01 -14.13
N ALA A 27 88.39 9.79 -15.44
CA ALA A 27 88.63 10.86 -16.41
C ALA A 27 87.33 11.52 -16.96
N LEU A 28 86.16 10.98 -16.63
CA LEU A 28 84.86 11.63 -16.87
C LEU A 28 84.33 12.41 -15.65
N ALA A 29 85.04 12.38 -14.52
CA ALA A 29 84.63 13.03 -13.26
C ALA A 29 85.13 14.49 -13.11
N GLY A 30 85.81 15.04 -14.12
CA GLY A 30 86.38 16.38 -14.10
C GLY A 30 85.92 17.24 -15.27
N GLY A 31 84.62 17.52 -15.37
CA GLY A 31 84.10 18.27 -16.52
C GLY A 31 82.59 18.44 -16.62
N CYS A 32 81.86 18.44 -15.51
CA CYS A 32 80.51 19.00 -15.46
C CYS A 32 80.44 19.86 -14.21
N ALA A 33 80.85 21.13 -14.32
CA ALA A 33 80.15 22.13 -13.51
C ALA A 33 78.67 21.96 -13.91
N PRO A 34 77.73 21.75 -12.95
CA PRO A 34 76.34 21.91 -13.26
C PRO A 34 76.16 23.39 -13.58
N ASN A 35 76.39 23.77 -14.83
CA ASN A 35 75.48 24.69 -15.48
C ASN A 35 74.17 23.92 -15.50
N ASP A 36 73.48 23.86 -14.38
CA ASP A 36 72.07 23.54 -14.37
C ASP A 36 71.45 24.77 -15.05
N PRO A 37 71.10 24.71 -16.35
CA PRO A 37 70.57 25.89 -17.03
C PRO A 37 69.17 26.25 -16.50
N PHE A 38 68.69 25.50 -15.51
CA PHE A 38 67.49 25.72 -14.75
C PHE A 38 67.85 25.69 -13.27
N ASP A 39 68.58 26.68 -12.76
CA ASP A 39 68.44 26.98 -11.33
C ASP A 39 66.98 27.44 -11.14
N PRO A 40 66.10 26.64 -10.51
CA PRO A 40 64.70 27.03 -10.33
C PRO A 40 64.57 28.33 -9.53
N ALA A 41 65.61 28.76 -8.79
CA ALA A 41 65.64 30.06 -8.14
C ALA A 41 65.81 31.23 -9.11
N THR A 42 66.25 30.99 -10.35
CA THR A 42 66.45 32.01 -11.39
C THR A 42 65.28 32.17 -12.36
N VAL A 43 64.37 31.19 -12.40
CA VAL A 43 63.11 31.29 -13.14
C VAL A 43 62.06 31.95 -12.24
N GLU A 44 61.43 33.01 -12.76
CA GLU A 44 60.30 33.68 -12.10
C GLU A 44 59.22 32.64 -11.78
N ASN A 45 58.80 32.58 -10.51
CA ASN A 45 57.77 31.64 -10.07
C ASN A 45 56.43 32.00 -10.70
N ILE A 46 55.90 31.13 -11.56
CA ILE A 46 54.59 31.36 -12.17
C ILE A 46 53.52 31.00 -11.13
N ARG A 47 52.43 31.77 -11.08
CA ARG A 47 51.35 31.48 -10.13
C ARG A 47 50.61 30.20 -10.57
N PRO A 48 50.22 29.32 -9.64
CA PRO A 48 49.41 28.17 -9.98
C PRO A 48 48.01 28.61 -10.45
N ILE A 49 47.31 27.71 -11.14
CA ILE A 49 45.94 27.88 -11.61
C ILE A 49 45.06 26.92 -10.82
N ALA A 50 44.04 27.45 -10.12
CA ALA A 50 43.02 26.65 -9.46
C ALA A 50 41.79 26.52 -10.37
N GLY A 51 41.08 25.39 -10.25
CA GLY A 51 39.79 25.15 -10.88
C GLY A 51 38.85 24.47 -9.91
N MET A 52 37.55 24.71 -10.06
CA MET A 52 36.52 24.16 -9.18
C MET A 52 35.27 23.76 -9.96
N SER A 53 34.64 22.69 -9.52
CA SER A 53 33.38 22.18 -10.05
C SER A 53 32.50 21.68 -8.90
N VAL A 54 31.20 21.82 -9.06
CA VAL A 54 30.20 21.26 -8.14
C VAL A 54 29.56 20.08 -8.84
N ALA A 55 29.66 18.89 -8.24
CA ALA A 55 28.94 17.74 -8.73
C ALA A 55 27.60 17.64 -7.97
N PRO A 56 26.49 17.26 -8.63
CA PRO A 56 25.37 16.70 -7.88
C PRO A 56 25.86 15.45 -7.11
N PRO A 57 25.12 15.00 -6.08
CA PRO A 57 25.32 13.64 -5.57
C PRO A 57 25.28 12.65 -6.75
N ASP A 58 26.07 11.57 -6.68
CA ASP A 58 26.35 10.61 -7.77
C ASP A 58 25.11 9.99 -8.46
N SER A 59 23.89 10.32 -8.03
CA SER A 59 22.60 9.78 -8.48
C SER A 59 21.61 10.77 -9.11
N GLY A 60 21.87 12.08 -9.19
CA GLY A 60 20.78 13.06 -9.42
C GLY A 60 20.30 13.29 -10.87
N THR A 61 19.02 13.04 -11.15
CA THR A 61 18.25 13.52 -12.34
C THR A 61 17.76 14.97 -12.22
N PHE A 62 17.95 15.61 -11.07
CA PHE A 62 17.39 16.93 -10.74
C PHE A 62 18.45 18.06 -10.81
N PRO A 63 18.02 19.34 -10.85
CA PRO A 63 18.94 20.47 -10.84
C PRO A 63 19.87 20.43 -9.63
N VAL A 64 21.12 20.88 -9.83
CA VAL A 64 22.14 20.95 -8.77
C VAL A 64 21.75 21.93 -7.65
N THR A 65 20.60 22.61 -7.69
CA THR A 65 20.11 23.51 -6.62
C THR A 65 19.16 22.84 -5.64
N SER A 66 18.80 21.57 -5.87
CA SER A 66 17.74 20.84 -5.17
C SER A 66 18.17 20.18 -3.86
N TYR A 67 19.27 19.41 -3.82
CA TYR A 67 19.64 18.69 -2.60
C TYR A 67 20.26 19.56 -1.49
N TYR A 68 20.07 19.26 -0.22
CA TYR A 68 20.75 19.85 0.95
C TYR A 68 22.25 19.54 1.06
N GLN A 69 22.75 18.52 0.36
CA GLN A 69 24.12 18.03 0.46
C GLN A 69 24.88 18.21 -0.88
N ARG A 70 26.05 18.85 -0.86
CA ARG A 70 26.87 19.09 -2.07
C ARG A 70 28.29 18.62 -1.92
N THR A 71 28.82 18.00 -2.97
CA THR A 71 30.24 17.71 -3.09
C THR A 71 30.90 18.71 -4.01
N PHE A 72 31.81 19.50 -3.44
CA PHE A 72 32.67 20.42 -4.16
C PHE A 72 33.95 19.68 -4.53
N HIS A 73 34.37 19.80 -5.78
CA HIS A 73 35.65 19.29 -6.25
C HIS A 73 36.50 20.44 -6.74
N TRP A 74 37.78 20.44 -6.38
CA TRP A 74 38.73 21.41 -6.89
C TRP A 74 40.03 20.73 -7.28
N HIS A 75 40.77 21.40 -8.15
CA HIS A 75 42.09 20.98 -8.60
C HIS A 75 42.97 22.20 -8.77
N GLY A 76 44.28 21.95 -8.87
CA GLY A 76 45.24 22.98 -9.17
C GLY A 76 46.35 22.44 -10.05
N THR A 77 46.83 23.27 -10.97
CA THR A 77 47.98 22.98 -11.82
C THR A 77 48.97 24.11 -11.71
N ASP A 78 50.26 23.78 -11.79
CA ASP A 78 51.33 24.76 -11.68
C ASP A 78 52.28 24.59 -12.88
N PRO A 79 52.44 25.60 -13.76
CA PRO A 79 53.21 25.44 -15.01
C PRO A 79 54.71 25.15 -14.80
N ASP A 80 55.30 25.65 -13.73
CA ASP A 80 56.73 25.52 -13.41
C ASP A 80 57.00 24.73 -12.12
N GLY A 81 55.98 24.11 -11.54
CA GLY A 81 56.09 23.39 -10.28
C GLY A 81 54.93 22.43 -10.00
N TRP A 82 54.52 22.34 -8.74
CA TRP A 82 53.36 21.56 -8.31
C TRP A 82 52.62 22.23 -7.15
N VAL A 83 51.31 22.00 -7.09
CA VAL A 83 50.47 22.46 -5.99
C VAL A 83 50.72 21.59 -4.74
N VAL A 84 50.96 22.25 -3.60
CA VAL A 84 51.25 21.58 -2.32
C VAL A 84 50.03 21.52 -1.42
N ASN A 85 49.17 22.54 -1.44
CA ASN A 85 47.92 22.57 -0.71
C ASN A 85 46.93 23.58 -1.32
N PHE A 86 45.72 23.58 -0.78
CA PHE A 86 44.65 24.50 -1.09
C PHE A 86 44.23 25.24 0.19
N ASP A 87 44.08 26.55 0.08
CA ASP A 87 43.38 27.35 1.08
C ASP A 87 41.92 27.45 0.63
N MET A 88 40.98 27.07 1.49
CA MET A 88 39.54 27.11 1.21
C MET A 88 38.78 27.90 2.28
N SER A 89 37.70 28.57 1.86
CA SER A 89 36.79 29.29 2.75
C SER A 89 35.36 29.14 2.23
N MET A 90 34.38 29.03 3.13
CA MET A 90 32.97 28.93 2.77
C MET A 90 32.16 29.97 3.51
N GLN A 91 31.64 30.94 2.76
CA GLN A 91 30.91 32.06 3.28
C GLN A 91 29.41 31.85 3.10
N VAL A 92 28.69 31.70 4.21
CA VAL A 92 27.22 31.57 4.23
C VAL A 92 26.51 32.92 4.39
N ASP A 93 27.20 33.94 4.89
CA ASP A 93 26.71 35.33 4.95
C ASP A 93 27.68 36.22 4.14
N PRO A 94 27.24 36.84 3.03
CA PRO A 94 28.11 37.63 2.16
C PRO A 94 28.75 38.83 2.85
N VAL A 95 28.24 39.26 4.01
CA VAL A 95 28.75 40.39 4.79
C VAL A 95 29.79 39.96 5.82
N VAL A 96 29.78 38.70 6.25
CA VAL A 96 30.70 38.18 7.28
C VAL A 96 31.75 37.27 6.64
N PRO A 97 33.04 37.68 6.60
CA PRO A 97 34.09 36.84 6.05
C PRO A 97 34.23 35.53 6.82
N ALA A 98 34.28 34.41 6.09
CA ALA A 98 34.51 33.10 6.67
C ALA A 98 36.02 32.80 6.83
N PRO A 99 36.41 32.03 7.86
CA PRO A 99 37.80 31.66 8.08
C PRO A 99 38.33 30.79 6.93
N TRP A 100 39.59 31.01 6.58
CA TRP A 100 40.32 30.16 5.64
C TRP A 100 40.90 28.94 6.37
N ILE A 101 40.78 27.78 5.75
CA ILE A 101 41.42 26.54 6.20
C ILE A 101 42.32 25.99 5.10
N THR A 102 43.46 25.43 5.50
CA THR A 102 44.40 24.80 4.55
C THR A 102 44.18 23.30 4.51
N THR A 103 44.12 22.73 3.31
CA THR A 103 43.92 21.29 3.09
C THR A 103 44.74 20.78 1.91
N THR A 104 45.02 19.48 1.89
CA THR A 104 45.56 18.78 0.70
C THR A 104 44.50 17.98 -0.04
N ARG A 105 43.26 17.95 0.48
CA ARG A 105 42.13 17.31 -0.20
C ARG A 105 41.74 18.10 -1.45
N THR A 106 41.11 17.41 -2.39
CA THR A 106 40.56 17.96 -3.65
C THR A 106 39.04 17.90 -3.69
N ASP A 107 38.43 17.51 -2.57
CA ASP A 107 36.98 17.46 -2.41
C ASP A 107 36.54 17.74 -0.97
N THR A 108 35.29 18.18 -0.84
CA THR A 108 34.55 18.15 0.42
C THR A 108 33.06 18.06 0.15
N THR A 109 32.36 17.38 1.06
CA THR A 109 30.90 17.35 1.06
C THR A 109 30.37 18.23 2.19
N VAL A 110 29.41 19.09 1.87
CA VAL A 110 28.80 20.05 2.80
C VAL A 110 27.30 19.82 2.83
N THR A 111 26.72 19.85 4.03
CA THR A 111 25.28 19.87 4.25
C THR A 111 24.87 21.29 4.66
N PHE A 112 23.84 21.82 4.01
CA PHE A 112 23.31 23.15 4.28
C PHE A 112 22.06 23.07 5.15
N ALA A 113 21.97 23.96 6.14
CA ALA A 113 20.70 24.26 6.81
C ALA A 113 19.98 25.35 6.02
N THR A 114 18.69 25.17 5.78
CA THR A 114 17.83 26.14 5.10
C THR A 114 17.24 27.14 6.09
N ASP A 115 16.86 28.30 5.58
CA ASP A 115 16.01 29.25 6.29
C ASP A 115 14.53 28.81 6.29
N ASP A 116 13.66 29.59 6.95
CA ASP A 116 12.22 29.33 7.01
C ASP A 116 11.52 29.32 5.63
N GLN A 117 12.21 29.74 4.56
CA GLN A 117 11.73 29.72 3.17
C GLN A 117 12.32 28.55 2.37
N GLY A 118 13.03 27.62 3.01
CA GLY A 118 13.70 26.51 2.34
C GLY A 118 14.95 26.94 1.57
N ARG A 119 15.50 28.13 1.83
CA ARG A 119 16.64 28.65 1.06
C ARG A 119 17.93 28.52 1.83
N ALA A 120 19.01 28.20 1.13
CA ALA A 120 20.36 28.35 1.66
C ALA A 120 21.26 28.94 0.57
N GLU A 121 22.16 29.83 0.96
CA GLU A 121 23.10 30.44 0.03
C GLU A 121 24.51 30.34 0.61
N ALA A 122 25.47 29.99 -0.23
CA ALA A 122 26.87 29.99 0.16
C ALA A 122 27.77 30.35 -1.02
N THR A 123 28.90 30.98 -0.72
CA THR A 123 30.01 31.17 -1.67
C THR A 123 31.19 30.36 -1.20
N PHE A 124 31.64 29.43 -2.03
CA PHE A 124 32.82 28.61 -1.76
C PHE A 124 34.03 29.21 -2.49
N PHE A 125 35.12 29.39 -1.77
CA PHE A 125 36.37 29.97 -2.27
C PHE A 125 37.51 28.95 -2.17
N VAL A 126 38.33 28.88 -3.21
CA VAL A 126 39.54 28.05 -3.25
C VAL A 126 40.71 28.84 -3.84
N VAL A 127 41.88 28.67 -3.22
CA VAL A 127 43.16 29.16 -3.71
C VAL A 127 44.16 28.00 -3.68
N ALA A 128 44.89 27.77 -4.77
CA ALA A 128 45.98 26.81 -4.81
C ALA A 128 47.29 27.47 -4.40
N ARG A 129 48.14 26.75 -3.65
CA ARG A 129 49.49 27.17 -3.28
C ARG A 129 50.52 26.23 -3.86
N ASP A 130 51.51 26.78 -4.56
CA ASP A 130 52.59 26.00 -5.15
C ASP A 130 53.72 25.66 -4.15
N ASN A 131 54.75 24.96 -4.64
CA ASN A 131 55.92 24.53 -3.88
C ASN A 131 56.93 25.64 -3.55
N ARG A 132 56.72 26.86 -4.08
CA ARG A 132 57.52 28.06 -3.82
C ARG A 132 56.73 29.13 -3.05
N GLY A 133 55.50 28.81 -2.66
CA GLY A 133 54.63 29.60 -1.81
C GLY A 133 53.73 30.60 -2.54
N ALA A 134 53.74 30.68 -3.88
CA ALA A 134 52.83 31.58 -4.59
C ALA A 134 51.40 31.01 -4.62
N LEU A 135 50.46 31.95 -4.73
CA LEU A 135 49.03 31.69 -4.67
C LEU A 135 48.41 31.90 -6.05
N SER A 136 47.44 31.05 -6.39
CA SER A 136 46.57 31.26 -7.54
C SER A 136 45.67 32.48 -7.32
N ASP A 137 44.97 32.91 -8.37
CA ASP A 137 43.77 33.73 -8.19
C ASP A 137 42.71 32.91 -7.42
N THR A 138 41.83 33.59 -6.68
CA THR A 138 40.74 32.95 -5.94
C THR A 138 39.66 32.50 -6.91
N VAL A 139 39.37 31.21 -6.92
CA VAL A 139 38.20 30.67 -7.60
C VAL A 139 37.04 30.71 -6.63
N GLN A 140 35.90 31.24 -7.08
CA GLN A 140 34.69 31.29 -6.29
C GLN A 140 33.52 30.65 -7.05
N VAL A 141 32.65 29.95 -6.34
CA VAL A 141 31.35 29.50 -6.84
C VAL A 141 30.29 29.91 -5.85
N TYR A 142 29.30 30.65 -6.34
CA TYR A 142 28.07 30.95 -5.63
C TYR A 142 27.07 29.82 -5.81
N PHE A 143 26.40 29.44 -4.73
CA PHE A 143 25.49 28.32 -4.70
C PHE A 143 24.17 28.70 -4.03
N PRO A 144 23.10 28.92 -4.82
CA PRO A 144 21.75 29.06 -4.29
C PRO A 144 21.08 27.68 -4.18
N LEU A 145 20.62 27.35 -2.99
CA LEU A 145 19.82 26.19 -2.69
C LEU A 145 18.39 26.61 -2.44
N GLN A 146 17.46 25.86 -3.02
CA GLN A 146 16.04 26.01 -2.73
C GLN A 146 15.47 24.62 -2.53
N ASN A 147 15.30 24.26 -1.27
CA ASN A 147 14.57 23.09 -0.83
C ASN A 147 13.08 23.33 -1.07
N SER A 148 12.40 22.40 -1.71
CA SER A 148 10.95 22.41 -1.82
C SER A 148 10.40 21.50 -0.74
N PRO A 149 9.43 21.93 0.10
CA PRO A 149 8.85 21.01 1.04
C PRO A 149 8.12 19.88 0.28
N PRO A 150 8.08 18.66 0.82
CA PRO A 150 7.30 17.60 0.23
C PRO A 150 5.81 17.97 0.19
N GLU A 151 5.07 17.25 -0.63
CA GLU A 151 3.62 17.37 -0.76
C GLU A 151 3.01 15.98 -0.56
N ILE A 152 1.94 15.91 0.22
CA ILE A 152 1.18 14.68 0.46
C ILE A 152 -0.17 14.82 -0.24
N TYR A 153 -0.37 13.97 -1.24
CA TYR A 153 -1.63 13.83 -1.94
C TYR A 153 -2.37 12.63 -1.39
N PHE A 154 -3.55 12.88 -0.86
CA PHE A 154 -4.48 11.83 -0.51
C PHE A 154 -5.17 11.37 -1.81
N ASP A 155 -4.98 10.11 -2.21
CA ASP A 155 -5.45 9.59 -3.49
C ASP A 155 -6.99 9.49 -3.47
N PRO A 156 -7.69 10.42 -4.17
CA PRO A 156 -9.15 10.46 -4.14
C PRO A 156 -9.76 9.44 -5.10
N ASP A 157 -8.97 8.71 -5.89
CA ASP A 157 -9.43 7.59 -6.72
C ASP A 157 -9.18 6.25 -6.00
N PHE A 158 -8.18 6.16 -5.11
CA PHE A 158 -7.99 5.06 -4.15
C PHE A 158 -8.86 5.25 -2.90
N GLU A 159 -10.13 5.52 -3.10
CA GLU A 159 -10.92 6.14 -2.06
C GLU A 159 -10.96 5.33 -0.75
N PRO A 160 -10.60 5.87 0.43
CA PRO A 160 -10.98 5.33 1.72
C PRO A 160 -12.51 5.24 1.78
N ASN A 161 -13.24 6.00 0.95
CA ASN A 161 -14.67 5.88 0.73
C ASN A 161 -15.14 4.48 0.31
N SER A 162 -14.30 3.66 -0.33
CA SER A 162 -14.63 2.25 -0.57
C SER A 162 -14.75 1.45 0.74
N ASN A 163 -14.04 1.90 1.77
CA ASN A 163 -14.02 1.36 3.14
C ASN A 163 -14.85 2.19 4.13
N LEU A 164 -15.24 3.43 3.79
CA LEU A 164 -16.07 4.30 4.60
C LEU A 164 -17.52 4.21 4.14
N GLN A 165 -18.42 4.09 5.10
CA GLN A 165 -19.83 4.31 4.91
C GLN A 165 -20.11 5.81 4.86
N ARG A 166 -21.22 6.18 4.21
CA ARG A 166 -21.68 7.56 4.14
C ARG A 166 -23.10 7.69 4.65
N GLU A 167 -23.37 8.80 5.32
CA GLU A 167 -24.70 9.16 5.78
C GLU A 167 -25.00 10.60 5.36
N PHE A 168 -26.14 10.80 4.69
CA PHE A 168 -26.59 12.14 4.32
C PHE A 168 -27.35 12.76 5.49
N THR A 169 -26.80 13.83 6.06
CA THR A 169 -27.46 14.56 7.13
C THR A 169 -28.59 15.42 6.57
N ALA A 170 -29.57 15.80 7.42
CA ALA A 170 -30.67 16.69 7.02
C ALA A 170 -30.19 18.08 6.53
N GLY A 171 -28.95 18.46 6.85
CA GLY A 171 -28.30 19.68 6.38
C GLY A 171 -27.68 19.58 4.98
N GLY A 172 -27.62 18.38 4.39
CA GLY A 172 -26.96 18.12 3.11
C GLY A 172 -25.46 17.80 3.23
N ASP A 173 -24.90 17.82 4.43
CA ASP A 173 -23.53 17.37 4.68
C ASP A 173 -23.46 15.84 4.66
N THR A 174 -22.39 15.31 4.08
CA THR A 174 -22.08 13.88 4.09
C THR A 174 -21.16 13.57 5.27
N LEU A 175 -21.63 12.71 6.16
CA LEU A 175 -20.82 12.15 7.24
C LEU A 175 -20.19 10.85 6.78
N TYR A 176 -18.87 10.75 6.90
CA TYR A 176 -18.11 9.53 6.58
C TYR A 176 -17.78 8.78 7.86
N TRP A 177 -17.99 7.47 7.86
CA TRP A 177 -17.78 6.64 9.05
C TRP A 177 -17.42 5.19 8.74
N ASN A 178 -16.88 4.43 9.69
CA ASN A 178 -16.66 2.98 9.58
C ASN A 178 -16.71 2.29 10.95
N TRP A 179 -16.43 0.98 10.99
CA TRP A 179 -16.35 0.19 12.23
C TRP A 179 -14.91 0.01 12.75
N GLY A 180 -14.05 1.01 12.52
CA GLY A 180 -12.68 1.01 13.05
C GLY A 180 -11.66 0.28 12.17
N HIS A 181 -12.10 -0.29 11.05
CA HIS A 181 -11.27 -0.96 10.05
C HIS A 181 -11.20 -0.12 8.77
N GLY A 182 -10.01 0.15 8.26
CA GLY A 182 -9.86 1.01 7.08
C GLY A 182 -8.51 0.90 6.38
N ASN A 183 -8.46 1.40 5.15
CA ASN A 183 -7.24 1.56 4.38
C ASN A 183 -7.22 2.93 3.72
N PHE A 184 -6.09 3.61 3.81
CA PHE A 184 -5.86 4.94 3.25
C PHE A 184 -4.62 4.88 2.35
N LYS A 185 -4.68 5.45 1.14
CA LYS A 185 -3.51 5.58 0.27
C LYS A 185 -3.18 7.02 -0.01
N PHE A 186 -1.89 7.23 -0.14
CA PHE A 186 -1.27 8.51 -0.34
C PHE A 186 -0.21 8.41 -1.41
N THR A 187 0.06 9.54 -2.04
CA THR A 187 1.23 9.77 -2.85
C THR A 187 2.00 10.92 -2.23
N ALA A 188 3.26 10.69 -1.87
CA ALA A 188 4.18 11.75 -1.47
C ALA A 188 5.09 12.11 -2.64
N SER A 189 5.29 13.41 -2.87
CA SER A 189 6.20 13.90 -3.90
C SER A 189 6.99 15.09 -3.39
N ASP A 190 8.19 15.27 -3.92
CA ASP A 190 8.99 16.46 -3.68
C ASP A 190 9.32 17.16 -5.00
N GLY A 191 9.16 18.48 -5.02
CA GLY A 191 9.46 19.30 -6.18
C GLY A 191 10.95 19.34 -6.52
N ASP A 192 11.81 19.05 -5.55
CA ASP A 192 13.26 19.00 -5.74
C ASP A 192 13.82 17.57 -5.95
N GLY A 193 12.97 16.56 -5.79
CA GLY A 193 13.12 15.19 -6.27
C GLY A 193 12.84 14.14 -5.21
N GLN A 194 12.24 13.00 -5.56
CA GLN A 194 11.82 12.00 -4.55
C GLN A 194 12.94 11.38 -3.70
N ASP A 195 14.20 11.53 -4.12
CA ASP A 195 15.38 11.06 -3.39
C ASP A 195 15.78 12.01 -2.25
N THR A 196 15.23 13.23 -2.19
CA THR A 196 15.44 14.19 -1.10
C THR A 196 14.45 13.98 0.05
N MET A 197 13.32 13.28 -0.19
CA MET A 197 12.41 12.86 0.87
C MET A 197 13.08 11.81 1.77
N ASP A 198 12.73 11.82 3.06
CA ASP A 198 13.04 10.73 3.96
C ASP A 198 12.56 9.39 3.36
N ASP A 199 13.25 8.29 3.68
CA ASP A 199 12.86 6.95 3.20
C ASP A 199 11.63 6.36 3.94
N PHE A 200 10.98 7.18 4.76
CA PHE A 200 9.84 6.84 5.58
C PHE A 200 8.80 7.96 5.64
N PHE A 201 7.58 7.58 6.01
CA PHE A 201 6.55 8.50 6.49
C PHE A 201 6.20 8.15 7.94
N ARG A 202 5.48 9.06 8.61
CA ARG A 202 4.96 8.85 9.95
C ARG A 202 3.45 9.10 9.96
N TYR A 203 2.72 8.36 10.78
CA TYR A 203 1.31 8.60 10.99
C TYR A 203 0.88 8.44 12.45
N THR A 204 -0.22 9.08 12.84
CA THR A 204 -0.82 8.98 14.18
C THR A 204 -2.34 9.23 14.12
N PHE A 205 -3.06 8.69 15.11
CA PHE A 205 -4.47 8.94 15.42
C PHE A 205 -4.64 9.62 16.78
N ALA A 206 -3.56 10.09 17.40
CA ALA A 206 -3.60 10.74 18.69
C ALA A 206 -4.35 12.09 18.62
N ASP A 207 -5.17 12.39 19.62
CA ASP A 207 -5.91 13.65 19.71
C ASP A 207 -4.98 14.87 19.89
N THR A 208 -3.75 14.63 20.35
CA THR A 208 -2.70 15.64 20.53
C THR A 208 -1.41 15.17 19.87
N GLU A 209 -0.62 16.11 19.35
CA GLU A 209 0.65 15.79 18.69
C GLU A 209 1.59 14.99 19.61
N PRO A 210 1.98 13.76 19.23
CA PRO A 210 2.87 12.96 20.07
C PRO A 210 4.32 13.45 20.09
N ASP A 211 4.94 13.41 21.26
CA ASP A 211 6.38 13.71 21.45
C ASP A 211 7.31 12.53 21.11
N SER A 212 6.75 11.36 20.76
CA SER A 212 7.51 10.13 20.53
C SER A 212 7.21 9.52 19.17
N THR A 213 8.23 8.88 18.59
CA THR A 213 8.15 8.18 17.31
C THR A 213 8.74 6.78 17.48
N TYR A 214 8.02 5.77 16.99
CA TYR A 214 8.46 4.37 17.00
C TYR A 214 8.31 3.74 15.62
N ASP A 215 9.18 2.78 15.28
CA ASP A 215 9.02 1.97 14.07
C ASP A 215 7.77 1.09 14.14
N ARG A 216 7.10 0.86 13.00
CA ARG A 216 5.87 0.03 12.91
C ARG A 216 5.94 -1.31 13.63
N ASN A 217 7.12 -1.94 13.68
CA ASN A 217 7.32 -3.25 14.29
C ASN A 217 7.77 -3.17 15.76
N ASP A 218 7.94 -1.97 16.32
CA ASP A 218 8.22 -1.77 17.74
C ASP A 218 6.95 -2.04 18.56
N PRO A 219 6.99 -2.87 19.62
CA PRO A 219 5.81 -3.12 20.47
C PRO A 219 5.22 -1.87 21.15
N ARG A 220 5.96 -0.75 21.17
CA ARG A 220 5.50 0.54 21.69
C ARG A 220 4.83 1.42 20.62
N ALA A 221 4.87 1.02 19.35
CA ALA A 221 4.25 1.74 18.25
C ALA A 221 2.73 1.59 18.34
N ASP A 222 2.12 2.50 19.08
CA ASP A 222 0.67 2.67 19.17
C ASP A 222 0.30 3.99 18.48
N PRO A 223 -0.40 3.95 17.34
CA PRO A 223 -0.74 5.17 16.63
C PRO A 223 -1.73 6.05 17.39
N LEU A 224 -2.42 5.56 18.43
CA LEU A 224 -3.29 6.39 19.27
C LEU A 224 -2.51 7.27 20.27
N THR A 225 -1.24 6.98 20.51
CA THR A 225 -0.42 7.68 21.52
C THR A 225 0.95 8.13 21.03
N SER A 226 1.38 7.69 19.85
CA SER A 226 2.70 7.96 19.29
C SER A 226 2.66 8.13 17.77
N TRP A 227 3.73 8.69 17.20
CA TRP A 227 3.98 8.61 15.77
C TRP A 227 4.47 7.22 15.41
N VAL A 228 3.82 6.57 14.44
CA VAL A 228 4.27 5.31 13.86
C VAL A 228 5.05 5.60 12.59
N ARG A 229 6.34 5.28 12.59
CA ARG A 229 7.24 5.39 11.43
C ARG A 229 7.16 4.14 10.57
N VAL A 230 6.98 4.33 9.27
CA VAL A 230 6.93 3.25 8.27
C VAL A 230 7.79 3.63 7.08
N ARG A 231 8.69 2.74 6.67
CA ARG A 231 9.47 2.93 5.44
C ARG A 231 8.55 2.81 4.24
N PHE A 232 8.72 3.67 3.22
CA PHE A 232 7.93 3.59 2.00
C PHE A 232 7.97 2.17 1.40
N ALA A 233 9.16 1.57 1.31
CA ALA A 233 9.36 0.21 0.79
C ALA A 233 8.55 -0.89 1.53
N GLU A 234 8.19 -0.67 2.80
CA GLU A 234 7.37 -1.60 3.61
C GLU A 234 5.86 -1.37 3.42
N ALA A 235 5.46 -0.21 2.91
CA ALA A 235 4.07 0.20 2.72
C ALA A 235 3.56 -0.01 1.29
N GLY A 236 4.31 -0.76 0.47
CA GLY A 236 3.94 -1.06 -0.91
C GLY A 236 4.42 -0.02 -1.91
N ASP A 237 5.54 0.66 -1.64
CA ASP A 237 6.16 1.63 -2.57
C ASP A 237 6.22 1.08 -3.99
N ASP A 238 5.40 1.66 -4.86
CA ASP A 238 5.57 1.60 -6.29
C ASP A 238 6.17 2.94 -6.70
N PRO A 239 7.51 3.06 -6.78
CA PRO A 239 8.16 4.32 -7.13
C PRO A 239 7.73 4.70 -8.54
N THR A 240 6.83 5.67 -8.63
CA THR A 240 6.35 6.19 -9.91
C THR A 240 7.26 7.33 -10.36
N SER A 241 7.14 7.75 -11.62
CA SER A 241 7.79 8.98 -12.06
C SER A 241 7.29 10.25 -11.33
N TYR A 242 6.24 10.16 -10.52
CA TYR A 242 5.53 11.30 -9.93
C TYR A 242 5.60 11.37 -8.40
N GLY A 243 5.85 10.26 -7.70
CA GLY A 243 5.98 10.22 -6.25
C GLY A 243 6.17 8.81 -5.70
N ARG A 244 6.25 8.72 -4.37
CA ARG A 244 6.18 7.47 -3.60
C ARG A 244 4.73 7.21 -3.19
N GLU A 245 4.15 6.12 -3.68
CA GLU A 245 2.83 5.67 -3.26
C GLU A 245 2.93 4.81 -1.98
N PHE A 246 2.02 4.99 -1.04
CA PHE A 246 2.01 4.21 0.20
C PHE A 246 0.62 4.06 0.79
N GLU A 247 0.41 2.97 1.54
CA GLU A 247 -0.86 2.66 2.19
C GLU A 247 -0.73 2.59 3.73
N ILE A 248 -1.76 3.07 4.41
CA ILE A 248 -1.97 2.94 5.86
C ILE A 248 -3.22 2.10 6.07
N THR A 249 -3.02 0.85 6.50
CA THR A 249 -4.12 -0.05 6.90
C THR A 249 -4.26 -0.04 8.41
N VAL A 250 -5.50 0.13 8.88
CA VAL A 250 -5.87 0.15 10.30
C VAL A 250 -6.93 -0.89 10.60
N PHE A 251 -6.86 -1.44 11.81
CA PHE A 251 -7.83 -2.36 12.37
C PHE A 251 -8.12 -1.94 13.81
N ASP A 252 -9.33 -2.25 14.28
CA ASP A 252 -9.73 -2.12 15.68
C ASP A 252 -9.59 -0.70 16.25
N LEU A 253 -9.77 0.34 15.43
CA LEU A 253 -9.81 1.71 15.97
C LEU A 253 -11.02 1.88 16.90
N PRO A 254 -10.85 2.51 18.08
CA PRO A 254 -11.96 2.70 19.00
C PRO A 254 -13.00 3.68 18.46
N ALA A 255 -14.27 3.50 18.84
CA ALA A 255 -15.37 4.40 18.47
C ALA A 255 -15.13 5.86 18.89
N GLY A 256 -15.72 6.79 18.12
CA GLY A 256 -15.57 8.24 18.25
C GLY A 256 -14.97 8.89 17.00
N ASP A 257 -14.87 10.22 17.01
CA ASP A 257 -14.18 10.96 15.95
C ASP A 257 -12.70 10.57 15.93
N ARG A 258 -12.18 10.28 14.73
CA ARG A 258 -10.78 9.94 14.52
C ARG A 258 -10.17 10.85 13.47
N THR A 259 -8.98 11.34 13.78
CA THR A 259 -8.17 12.14 12.85
C THR A 259 -6.89 11.38 12.53
N LEU A 260 -6.75 10.93 11.28
CA LEU A 260 -5.48 10.46 10.75
C LEU A 260 -4.61 11.68 10.46
N THR A 261 -3.44 11.76 11.09
CA THR A 261 -2.39 12.71 10.71
C THR A 261 -1.23 11.95 10.08
N VAL A 262 -0.79 12.39 8.90
CA VAL A 262 0.37 11.85 8.17
C VAL A 262 1.42 12.94 8.03
N SER A 263 2.69 12.59 8.23
CA SER A 263 3.86 13.45 8.10
C SER A 263 4.88 12.79 7.16
N VAL A 264 5.35 13.55 6.19
CA VAL A 264 6.47 13.20 5.31
C VAL A 264 7.47 14.33 5.40
N ARG A 265 8.72 13.98 5.64
CA ARG A 265 9.81 14.94 5.74
C ARG A 265 10.77 14.79 4.58
N ASP A 266 11.52 15.85 4.34
CA ASP A 266 12.69 15.84 3.49
C ASP A 266 13.99 15.97 4.30
N GLU A 267 15.09 15.81 3.58
CA GLU A 267 16.45 15.98 4.05
C GLU A 267 16.76 17.42 4.53
N GLY A 268 15.98 18.40 4.05
CA GLY A 268 15.99 19.80 4.49
C GLY A 268 15.20 20.06 5.78
N ASP A 269 14.73 19.01 6.46
CA ASP A 269 13.91 19.04 7.68
C ASP A 269 12.50 19.65 7.50
N SER A 270 12.08 19.94 6.26
CA SER A 270 10.72 20.41 5.98
C SER A 270 9.72 19.27 6.20
N ASP A 271 8.58 19.57 6.83
CA ASP A 271 7.58 18.59 7.23
C ASP A 271 6.25 18.87 6.56
N ALA A 272 5.91 18.06 5.55
CA ALA A 272 4.60 18.06 4.92
C ALA A 272 3.62 17.28 5.80
N ARG A 273 2.44 17.87 6.04
CA ARG A 273 1.40 17.25 6.87
C ARG A 273 0.08 17.16 6.15
N PHE A 274 -0.60 16.04 6.36
CA PHE A 274 -1.97 15.81 5.91
C PHE A 274 -2.81 15.35 7.10
N THR A 275 -4.06 15.80 7.15
CA THR A 275 -5.03 15.39 8.18
C THR A 275 -6.36 15.01 7.55
N TYR A 276 -6.94 13.88 7.96
CA TYR A 276 -8.28 13.46 7.56
C TYR A 276 -9.08 12.98 8.76
N THR A 277 -10.33 13.45 8.88
CA THR A 277 -11.20 13.14 10.02
C THR A 277 -12.46 12.41 9.56
N TRP A 278 -12.84 11.36 10.29
CA TRP A 278 -14.06 10.59 10.09
C TRP A 278 -14.57 10.04 11.44
N GLU A 279 -15.77 9.48 11.45
CA GLU A 279 -16.35 8.87 12.67
C GLU A 279 -16.11 7.36 12.69
N VAL A 280 -15.64 6.81 13.79
CA VAL A 280 -15.64 5.37 14.04
C VAL A 280 -16.83 5.01 14.92
N ARG A 281 -17.59 3.98 14.52
CA ARG A 281 -18.80 3.52 15.24
C ARG A 281 -18.63 2.08 15.71
N ASP A 282 -19.18 1.78 16.88
CA ASP A 282 -19.40 0.41 17.30
C ASP A 282 -20.54 -0.21 16.46
N PRO A 283 -20.50 -1.53 16.20
CA PRO A 283 -21.65 -2.24 15.65
C PRO A 283 -22.92 -1.99 16.47
N ARG A 284 -24.01 -1.64 15.79
CA ARG A 284 -25.32 -1.38 16.39
C ARG A 284 -26.01 -2.67 16.83
N SER A 285 -25.66 -3.79 16.20
CA SER A 285 -26.09 -5.13 16.60
C SER A 285 -25.20 -6.21 16.01
N ASN A 286 -25.60 -7.47 16.20
CA ASN A 286 -24.84 -8.64 15.79
C ASN A 286 -25.09 -9.05 14.33
N ILE A 287 -25.81 -8.23 13.54
CA ILE A 287 -26.11 -8.51 12.13
C ILE A 287 -25.60 -7.39 11.21
N LEU A 288 -24.87 -7.79 10.17
CA LEU A 288 -24.51 -6.90 9.06
C LEU A 288 -25.36 -7.24 7.82
N TYR A 289 -26.05 -6.25 7.29
CA TYR A 289 -26.76 -6.33 6.02
C TYR A 289 -25.89 -5.85 4.86
N ILE A 290 -25.85 -6.62 3.78
CA ILE A 290 -25.13 -6.26 2.55
C ILE A 290 -26.10 -6.43 1.38
N GLY A 291 -26.63 -5.31 0.88
CA GLY A 291 -27.53 -5.25 -0.26
C GLY A 291 -26.82 -4.81 -1.53
N THR A 292 -27.15 -5.42 -2.67
CA THR A 292 -26.53 -5.06 -3.96
C THR A 292 -27.41 -4.13 -4.81
N SER A 293 -28.11 -3.16 -4.21
CA SER A 293 -28.84 -2.01 -4.83
C SER A 293 -30.29 -2.19 -5.33
N SER A 294 -31.00 -3.25 -4.96
CA SER A 294 -32.43 -3.35 -5.29
C SER A 294 -33.27 -2.68 -4.20
N SER A 295 -33.86 -1.51 -4.48
CA SER A 295 -34.70 -0.80 -3.50
C SER A 295 -35.87 -1.63 -2.94
N ILE A 296 -36.38 -2.60 -3.72
CA ILE A 296 -37.42 -3.54 -3.27
C ILE A 296 -36.84 -4.56 -2.28
N ALA A 297 -35.63 -5.05 -2.54
CA ALA A 297 -34.94 -5.95 -1.62
C ALA A 297 -34.55 -5.22 -0.34
N ASP A 298 -33.96 -4.03 -0.46
CA ASP A 298 -33.55 -3.20 0.68
C ASP A 298 -34.75 -2.87 1.57
N ALA A 299 -35.92 -2.56 0.98
CA ALA A 299 -37.16 -2.39 1.74
C ALA A 299 -37.61 -3.69 2.44
N CYS A 300 -37.63 -4.82 1.73
CA CYS A 300 -38.05 -6.10 2.29
C CYS A 300 -37.16 -6.55 3.48
N TYR A 301 -35.83 -6.51 3.30
CA TYR A 301 -34.89 -6.94 4.33
C TYR A 301 -34.75 -5.88 5.43
N GLY A 302 -34.75 -4.60 5.10
CA GLY A 302 -34.72 -3.52 6.08
C GLY A 302 -35.93 -3.56 7.02
N GLU A 303 -37.14 -3.77 6.50
CA GLU A 303 -38.33 -3.93 7.34
C GLU A 303 -38.25 -5.17 8.24
N PHE A 304 -37.75 -6.30 7.73
CA PHE A 304 -37.49 -7.48 8.57
C PHE A 304 -36.49 -7.19 9.69
N LEU A 305 -35.39 -6.52 9.37
CA LEU A 305 -34.34 -6.18 10.32
C LEU A 305 -34.85 -5.18 11.37
N ASP A 306 -35.64 -4.18 10.96
CA ASP A 306 -36.30 -3.23 11.86
C ASP A 306 -37.29 -3.94 12.80
N ASP A 307 -38.11 -4.86 12.29
CA ASP A 307 -39.08 -5.62 13.09
C ASP A 307 -38.39 -6.56 14.09
N ARG A 308 -37.24 -7.14 13.71
CA ARG A 308 -36.56 -8.19 14.49
C ARG A 308 -35.51 -7.65 15.46
N PHE A 309 -34.68 -6.71 15.02
CA PHE A 309 -33.56 -6.16 15.81
C PHE A 309 -33.89 -4.78 16.38
N GLY A 310 -34.94 -4.14 15.88
CA GLY A 310 -35.34 -2.77 16.22
C GLY A 310 -34.90 -1.79 15.12
N ALA A 311 -35.76 -0.82 14.83
CA ALA A 311 -35.46 0.21 13.84
C ALA A 311 -34.16 0.95 14.20
N GLY A 312 -33.19 0.90 13.29
CA GLY A 312 -31.86 1.49 13.49
C GLY A 312 -30.91 0.70 14.40
N ASN A 313 -31.27 -0.50 14.86
CA ASN A 313 -30.41 -1.40 15.64
C ASN A 313 -29.80 -2.50 14.77
N TRP A 314 -29.36 -2.15 13.57
CA TRP A 314 -28.61 -3.01 12.67
C TRP A 314 -27.80 -2.15 11.71
N ASP A 315 -26.79 -2.77 11.12
CA ASP A 315 -25.84 -2.09 10.26
C ASP A 315 -25.95 -2.58 8.82
N SER A 316 -25.69 -1.68 7.89
CA SER A 316 -25.60 -1.98 6.46
C SER A 316 -24.23 -1.62 5.93
N TYR A 317 -23.66 -2.47 5.07
CA TYR A 317 -22.50 -2.11 4.25
C TYR A 317 -22.96 -1.75 2.84
N ASP A 318 -22.78 -0.49 2.45
CA ASP A 318 -23.04 0.00 1.09
C ASP A 318 -21.74 0.07 0.29
N PHE A 319 -21.72 -0.58 -0.89
CA PHE A 319 -20.60 -0.53 -1.84
C PHE A 319 -20.71 0.68 -2.78
N TRP A 320 -20.99 1.85 -2.21
CA TRP A 320 -21.28 3.05 -3.00
C TRP A 320 -20.09 3.54 -3.84
N MET A 321 -18.86 3.14 -3.49
CA MET A 321 -17.63 3.34 -4.29
C MET A 321 -16.99 2.03 -4.74
N GLY A 322 -17.78 0.95 -4.84
CA GLY A 322 -17.29 -0.35 -5.29
C GLY A 322 -16.72 -1.21 -4.17
N TYR A 323 -16.04 -2.28 -4.57
CA TYR A 323 -15.50 -3.28 -3.65
C TYR A 323 -14.16 -2.81 -3.05
N PRO A 324 -13.91 -2.98 -1.74
CA PRO A 324 -12.64 -2.62 -1.11
C PRO A 324 -11.41 -3.20 -1.82
N ASP A 325 -10.40 -2.37 -2.09
CA ASP A 325 -9.12 -2.81 -2.67
C ASP A 325 -8.44 -3.90 -1.84
N ARG A 326 -8.64 -3.82 -0.52
CA ARG A 326 -8.14 -4.80 0.45
C ARG A 326 -9.33 -5.57 1.03
N HIS A 327 -9.62 -6.74 0.46
CA HIS A 327 -10.70 -7.63 0.94
C HIS A 327 -10.66 -7.90 2.45
N ARG A 328 -9.45 -7.90 3.05
CA ARG A 328 -9.26 -8.07 4.51
C ARG A 328 -9.97 -7.01 5.36
N ILE A 329 -10.19 -5.80 4.84
CA ILE A 329 -10.97 -4.77 5.53
C ILE A 329 -12.42 -5.20 5.65
N LEU A 330 -13.03 -5.63 4.53
CA LEU A 330 -14.39 -6.15 4.54
C LEU A 330 -14.51 -7.40 5.42
N THR A 331 -13.51 -8.29 5.42
CA THR A 331 -13.48 -9.45 6.33
C THR A 331 -13.44 -9.02 7.80
N ALA A 332 -12.59 -8.06 8.16
CA ALA A 332 -12.50 -7.54 9.52
C ALA A 332 -13.83 -6.91 9.96
N VAL A 333 -14.45 -6.10 9.09
CA VAL A 333 -15.80 -5.57 9.32
C VAL A 333 -16.82 -6.69 9.53
N MET A 334 -16.85 -7.71 8.68
CA MET A 334 -17.80 -8.83 8.83
C MET A 334 -17.56 -9.64 10.12
N ASN A 335 -16.31 -9.74 10.58
CA ASN A 335 -15.94 -10.43 11.82
C ASN A 335 -16.42 -9.70 13.10
N GLU A 336 -16.85 -8.44 13.01
CA GLU A 336 -17.52 -7.71 14.11
C GLU A 336 -18.95 -8.21 14.37
N TYR A 337 -19.51 -9.04 13.48
CA TYR A 337 -20.91 -9.48 13.52
C TYR A 337 -21.03 -10.99 13.65
N ASP A 338 -22.03 -11.45 14.42
CA ASP A 338 -22.36 -12.87 14.55
C ASP A 338 -22.82 -13.48 13.22
N ALA A 339 -23.45 -12.68 12.36
CA ALA A 339 -23.84 -13.08 11.02
C ALA A 339 -23.86 -11.93 10.00
N VAL A 340 -23.71 -12.31 8.74
CA VAL A 340 -23.88 -11.44 7.57
C VAL A 340 -25.09 -11.90 6.76
N LEU A 341 -26.01 -10.99 6.48
CA LEU A 341 -27.06 -11.16 5.48
C LEU A 341 -26.61 -10.50 4.17
N TRP A 342 -26.29 -11.30 3.17
CA TRP A 342 -25.93 -10.80 1.86
C TRP A 342 -27.04 -11.10 0.86
N ALA A 343 -27.77 -10.06 0.47
CA ALA A 343 -28.86 -10.11 -0.50
C ALA A 343 -28.41 -9.52 -1.84
N ASP A 344 -28.28 -10.38 -2.83
CA ASP A 344 -27.76 -10.05 -4.16
C ASP A 344 -28.87 -9.98 -5.21
N ALA A 345 -28.54 -9.35 -6.34
CA ALA A 345 -29.44 -9.14 -7.46
C ALA A 345 -29.82 -10.48 -8.16
N PRO A 346 -30.79 -10.48 -9.10
CA PRO A 346 -31.14 -11.69 -9.85
C PRO A 346 -29.95 -12.33 -10.60
N THR A 347 -29.00 -11.50 -10.99
CA THR A 347 -27.72 -11.89 -11.59
C THR A 347 -26.62 -11.46 -10.64
N THR A 348 -25.71 -12.38 -10.33
CA THR A 348 -24.64 -12.10 -9.38
C THR A 348 -23.76 -10.95 -9.85
N THR A 349 -23.57 -9.99 -8.96
CA THR A 349 -22.77 -8.79 -9.21
C THR A 349 -21.27 -9.08 -9.21
N ASP A 350 -20.48 -8.12 -9.72
CA ASP A 350 -19.02 -8.17 -9.61
C ASP A 350 -18.55 -8.12 -8.15
N LEU A 351 -19.33 -7.51 -7.26
CA LEU A 351 -19.10 -7.48 -5.82
C LEU A 351 -19.12 -8.91 -5.23
N VAL A 352 -20.16 -9.70 -5.53
CA VAL A 352 -20.23 -11.11 -5.11
C VAL A 352 -19.11 -11.94 -5.74
N THR A 353 -18.74 -11.64 -6.98
CA THR A 353 -17.64 -12.31 -7.68
C THR A 353 -16.32 -12.09 -6.95
N ALA A 354 -16.01 -10.84 -6.57
CA ALA A 354 -14.82 -10.49 -5.81
C ALA A 354 -14.85 -11.11 -4.41
N ALA A 355 -15.97 -11.00 -3.70
CA ALA A 355 -16.14 -11.52 -2.35
C ALA A 355 -15.97 -13.05 -2.24
N THR A 356 -16.39 -13.79 -3.28
CA THR A 356 -16.37 -15.26 -3.32
C THR A 356 -15.22 -15.85 -4.15
N SER A 357 -14.30 -15.00 -4.61
CA SER A 357 -13.05 -15.43 -5.26
C SER A 357 -12.12 -16.13 -4.25
N VAL A 358 -11.10 -16.82 -4.75
CA VAL A 358 -10.15 -17.53 -3.87
C VAL A 358 -9.41 -16.53 -2.99
N GLY A 359 -9.58 -16.64 -1.68
CA GLY A 359 -9.05 -15.67 -0.71
C GLY A 359 -9.86 -14.36 -0.64
N GLY A 360 -11.06 -14.33 -1.22
CA GLY A 360 -11.99 -13.20 -1.13
C GLY A 360 -12.57 -13.04 0.28
N ALA A 361 -13.25 -11.91 0.51
CA ALA A 361 -13.66 -11.54 1.87
C ALA A 361 -14.64 -12.54 2.51
N LEU A 362 -15.56 -13.12 1.74
CA LEU A 362 -16.53 -14.11 2.26
C LEU A 362 -15.88 -15.46 2.52
N GLU A 363 -14.90 -15.87 1.71
CA GLU A 363 -14.15 -17.10 1.98
C GLU A 363 -13.36 -16.97 3.30
N ALA A 364 -12.69 -15.84 3.50
CA ALA A 364 -11.96 -15.56 4.73
C ALA A 364 -12.90 -15.47 5.95
N TYR A 365 -13.98 -14.66 5.87
CA TYR A 365 -14.95 -14.51 6.97
C TYR A 365 -15.58 -15.83 7.39
N LEU A 366 -16.04 -16.62 6.43
CA LEU A 366 -16.53 -17.93 6.75
C LEU A 366 -15.39 -18.74 7.37
N GLY A 367 -14.20 -18.75 6.77
CA GLY A 367 -12.99 -19.44 7.23
C GLY A 367 -12.72 -19.26 8.73
N ASP A 368 -12.95 -18.05 9.23
CA ASP A 368 -12.77 -17.64 10.62
C ASP A 368 -13.93 -18.06 11.55
N GLY A 369 -14.97 -18.71 11.01
CA GLY A 369 -16.14 -19.18 11.76
C GLY A 369 -17.39 -18.33 11.60
N GLY A 370 -17.34 -17.30 10.75
CA GLY A 370 -18.48 -16.44 10.44
C GLY A 370 -19.69 -17.19 9.90
N LYS A 371 -20.88 -16.56 10.00
CA LYS A 371 -22.16 -17.12 9.56
C LYS A 371 -22.76 -16.27 8.44
N LEU A 372 -23.20 -16.92 7.37
CA LEU A 372 -23.72 -16.23 6.19
C LEU A 372 -25.15 -16.66 5.88
N PHE A 373 -26.06 -15.69 5.78
CA PHE A 373 -27.32 -15.86 5.06
C PHE A 373 -27.18 -15.26 3.66
N PHE A 374 -27.06 -16.11 2.65
CA PHE A 374 -26.83 -15.71 1.26
C PHE A 374 -28.11 -15.85 0.43
N VAL A 375 -28.64 -14.74 -0.09
CA VAL A 375 -29.81 -14.74 -0.98
C VAL A 375 -29.40 -14.24 -2.35
N SER A 376 -29.59 -15.05 -3.39
CA SER A 376 -29.32 -14.65 -4.78
C SER A 376 -30.14 -15.52 -5.73
N ALA A 377 -30.73 -14.97 -6.79
CA ALA A 377 -31.35 -15.82 -7.82
C ALA A 377 -30.32 -16.43 -8.79
N GLY A 378 -29.04 -16.07 -8.64
CA GLY A 378 -27.92 -16.49 -9.47
C GLY A 378 -26.88 -17.32 -8.72
N VAL A 379 -27.23 -18.05 -7.67
CA VAL A 379 -26.27 -18.85 -6.88
C VAL A 379 -25.52 -19.86 -7.76
N VAL A 380 -26.19 -20.46 -8.76
CA VAL A 380 -25.65 -21.51 -9.64
C VAL A 380 -25.98 -21.23 -11.11
N GLY A 381 -25.52 -22.09 -12.02
CA GLY A 381 -25.81 -21.98 -13.46
C GLY A 381 -25.06 -20.85 -14.17
N ASN A 382 -25.48 -20.54 -15.40
CA ASN A 382 -24.74 -19.66 -16.31
C ASN A 382 -24.78 -18.17 -15.91
N THR A 383 -25.72 -17.79 -15.05
CA THR A 383 -25.83 -16.42 -14.53
C THR A 383 -25.05 -16.24 -13.22
N SER A 384 -24.46 -17.32 -12.69
CA SER A 384 -23.67 -17.27 -11.48
C SER A 384 -22.21 -16.90 -11.77
N ARG A 385 -21.75 -15.90 -11.04
CA ARG A 385 -20.34 -15.52 -10.90
C ARG A 385 -19.78 -15.90 -9.53
N VAL A 386 -20.55 -16.60 -8.70
CA VAL A 386 -20.02 -17.18 -7.46
C VAL A 386 -18.90 -18.16 -7.80
N GLY A 387 -17.79 -18.13 -7.06
CA GLY A 387 -16.69 -19.07 -7.26
C GLY A 387 -17.16 -20.53 -7.13
N ALA A 388 -16.69 -21.42 -8.03
CA ALA A 388 -17.07 -22.83 -7.96
C ALA A 388 -16.61 -23.50 -6.66
N GLY A 389 -15.39 -23.18 -6.20
CA GLY A 389 -14.87 -23.63 -4.92
C GLY A 389 -15.67 -23.09 -3.74
N PHE A 390 -16.10 -21.82 -3.79
CA PHE A 390 -16.92 -21.22 -2.75
C PHE A 390 -18.29 -21.89 -2.62
N ARG A 391 -18.97 -22.14 -3.75
CA ARG A 391 -20.24 -22.90 -3.78
C ARG A 391 -20.13 -24.27 -3.13
N SER A 392 -19.12 -25.05 -3.51
CA SER A 392 -19.00 -26.43 -3.03
C SER A 392 -18.55 -26.50 -1.58
N THR A 393 -17.63 -25.61 -1.19
CA THR A 393 -16.99 -25.66 0.13
C THR A 393 -17.85 -25.03 1.22
N PHE A 394 -18.46 -23.88 0.93
CA PHE A 394 -19.19 -23.12 1.92
C PHE A 394 -20.70 -23.25 1.76
N LEU A 395 -21.23 -23.03 0.56
CA LEU A 395 -22.69 -23.04 0.34
C LEU A 395 -23.30 -24.46 0.29
N GLY A 396 -22.47 -25.49 0.07
CA GLY A 396 -22.93 -26.88 0.01
C GLY A 396 -23.75 -27.21 -1.24
N VAL A 397 -23.51 -26.53 -2.36
CA VAL A 397 -24.24 -26.76 -3.62
C VAL A 397 -23.31 -27.01 -4.79
N THR A 398 -23.77 -27.82 -5.75
CA THR A 398 -23.03 -28.02 -7.01
C THR A 398 -23.12 -26.76 -7.90
N SER A 399 -22.27 -26.67 -8.91
CA SER A 399 -22.38 -25.60 -9.93
C SER A 399 -23.56 -25.80 -10.88
N ALA A 400 -24.13 -27.01 -10.94
CA ALA A 400 -25.20 -27.35 -11.85
C ALA A 400 -26.55 -26.89 -11.29
N ALA A 401 -27.28 -26.13 -12.09
CA ALA A 401 -28.66 -25.78 -11.80
C ALA A 401 -29.58 -26.99 -12.06
N ALA A 402 -30.56 -27.19 -11.19
CA ALA A 402 -31.54 -28.27 -11.27
C ALA A 402 -32.96 -27.75 -10.98
N PRO A 403 -33.74 -27.37 -12.01
CA PRO A 403 -33.47 -27.48 -13.45
C PRO A 403 -32.39 -26.51 -13.94
N VAL A 404 -31.81 -26.78 -15.12
CA VAL A 404 -30.73 -25.97 -15.72
C VAL A 404 -31.18 -24.53 -16.02
N SER A 405 -32.48 -24.34 -16.29
CA SER A 405 -33.06 -23.03 -16.57
C SER A 405 -33.39 -22.26 -15.30
N ALA A 406 -33.24 -20.94 -15.35
CA ALA A 406 -33.78 -20.05 -14.34
C ALA A 406 -35.29 -20.29 -14.13
N LEU A 407 -35.72 -20.20 -12.88
CA LEU A 407 -37.10 -20.33 -12.47
C LEU A 407 -37.80 -18.98 -12.67
N THR A 408 -38.92 -19.00 -13.38
CA THR A 408 -39.96 -17.98 -13.20
C THR A 408 -40.90 -18.54 -12.15
N LEU A 409 -41.14 -17.79 -11.08
CA LEU A 409 -42.02 -18.20 -10.00
C LEU A 409 -43.37 -17.48 -10.19
N PRO A 410 -44.42 -18.14 -10.72
CA PRO A 410 -45.74 -17.54 -10.86
C PRO A 410 -46.30 -17.16 -9.50
N SER A 411 -47.14 -16.13 -9.42
CA SER A 411 -47.88 -15.78 -8.19
C SER A 411 -48.76 -16.96 -7.72
N GLY A 412 -48.86 -17.13 -6.40
CA GLY A 412 -49.63 -18.19 -5.74
C GLY A 412 -48.92 -19.54 -5.66
N ARG A 413 -47.60 -19.60 -5.89
CA ARG A 413 -46.79 -20.83 -5.81
C ARG A 413 -45.95 -20.83 -4.55
N SER A 414 -45.89 -21.97 -3.88
CA SER A 414 -45.28 -22.07 -2.56
C SER A 414 -43.86 -22.62 -2.64
N ALA A 415 -42.92 -21.97 -1.96
CA ALA A 415 -41.69 -22.57 -1.47
C ALA A 415 -42.03 -23.27 -0.14
N LEU A 416 -42.07 -24.59 -0.17
CA LEU A 416 -42.43 -25.44 0.96
C LEU A 416 -41.24 -25.64 1.89
N GLY A 417 -41.40 -25.27 3.16
CA GLY A 417 -40.46 -25.58 4.22
C GLY A 417 -40.34 -27.09 4.38
N GLN A 418 -39.13 -27.62 4.31
CA GLN A 418 -38.88 -29.06 4.39
C GLN A 418 -38.74 -29.56 5.83
N TRP A 419 -38.82 -28.65 6.81
CA TRP A 419 -38.73 -28.96 8.23
C TRP A 419 -39.72 -28.13 9.04
N ALA A 420 -40.20 -28.69 10.15
CA ALA A 420 -41.38 -28.19 10.87
C ALA A 420 -41.25 -26.77 11.44
N GLY A 421 -40.03 -26.29 11.72
CA GLY A 421 -39.81 -24.94 12.24
C GLY A 421 -39.54 -23.88 11.17
N VAL A 422 -39.48 -24.25 9.89
CA VAL A 422 -39.27 -23.33 8.77
C VAL A 422 -40.60 -23.20 8.00
N PRO A 423 -41.29 -22.04 8.05
CA PRO A 423 -42.61 -21.89 7.45
C PRO A 423 -42.55 -21.82 5.92
N ASP A 424 -43.64 -22.24 5.27
CA ASP A 424 -43.84 -22.09 3.84
C ASP A 424 -43.94 -20.61 3.44
N MET A 425 -43.53 -20.29 2.21
CA MET A 425 -43.68 -18.96 1.62
C MET A 425 -44.39 -19.06 0.26
N THR A 426 -45.37 -18.21 -0.01
CA THR A 426 -46.12 -18.16 -1.25
C THR A 426 -45.70 -16.94 -2.06
N SER A 427 -45.38 -17.12 -3.34
CA SER A 427 -45.07 -16.00 -4.24
C SER A 427 -46.26 -15.04 -4.36
N ALA A 428 -46.02 -13.75 -4.11
CA ALA A 428 -47.02 -12.71 -4.27
C ALA A 428 -47.05 -12.16 -5.72
N ALA A 429 -45.90 -12.17 -6.41
CA ALA A 429 -45.76 -11.62 -7.75
C ALA A 429 -45.26 -12.64 -8.78
N SER A 430 -45.65 -12.47 -10.05
CA SER A 430 -45.24 -13.33 -11.17
C SER A 430 -43.88 -12.97 -11.78
N VAL A 431 -43.21 -11.96 -11.22
CA VAL A 431 -41.87 -11.50 -11.64
C VAL A 431 -40.74 -12.14 -10.84
N ALA A 432 -41.07 -12.85 -9.76
CA ALA A 432 -40.13 -13.54 -8.91
C ALA A 432 -39.24 -14.50 -9.73
N ARG A 433 -37.93 -14.38 -9.54
CA ARG A 433 -36.92 -15.28 -10.13
C ARG A 433 -36.29 -16.16 -9.07
N GLY A 434 -35.72 -17.26 -9.53
CA GLY A 434 -34.85 -18.12 -8.75
C GLY A 434 -34.06 -19.04 -9.66
N ILE A 435 -33.25 -19.90 -9.07
CA ILE A 435 -32.66 -21.03 -9.78
C ILE A 435 -32.66 -22.24 -8.88
N GLY A 436 -33.00 -23.40 -9.44
CA GLY A 436 -32.98 -24.64 -8.67
C GLY A 436 -31.54 -25.05 -8.36
N ILE A 437 -31.25 -25.37 -7.10
CA ILE A 437 -29.92 -25.77 -6.63
C ILE A 437 -29.87 -27.28 -6.37
N GLN A 438 -28.69 -27.87 -6.53
CA GLN A 438 -28.46 -29.27 -6.20
C GLN A 438 -27.61 -29.35 -4.92
N PRO A 439 -28.18 -29.78 -3.78
CA PRO A 439 -27.42 -29.91 -2.54
C PRO A 439 -26.33 -30.97 -2.65
N MET A 440 -25.18 -30.72 -2.02
CA MET A 440 -24.08 -31.66 -1.89
C MET A 440 -24.26 -32.56 -0.65
N GLN A 441 -23.41 -33.58 -0.53
CA GLN A 441 -23.38 -34.40 0.68
C GLN A 441 -23.07 -33.52 1.90
N GLY A 442 -23.79 -33.75 3.00
CA GLY A 442 -23.66 -32.95 4.23
C GLY A 442 -24.35 -31.59 4.16
N THR A 443 -25.19 -31.35 3.15
CA THR A 443 -26.08 -30.18 3.04
C THR A 443 -27.53 -30.62 3.21
N GLU A 444 -28.32 -29.83 3.94
CA GLU A 444 -29.73 -30.12 4.18
C GLU A 444 -30.62 -29.16 3.40
N ILE A 445 -31.73 -29.69 2.87
CA ILE A 445 -32.72 -28.91 2.12
C ILE A 445 -33.62 -28.20 3.12
N LEU A 446 -33.76 -26.88 2.97
CA LEU A 446 -34.69 -26.06 3.76
C LEU A 446 -35.96 -25.74 2.99
N TYR A 447 -35.83 -25.42 1.69
CA TYR A 447 -36.95 -25.02 0.85
C TYR A 447 -36.98 -25.75 -0.47
N ARG A 448 -38.17 -26.19 -0.83
CA ARG A 448 -38.49 -26.84 -2.10
C ARG A 448 -39.74 -26.22 -2.68
N MET A 449 -39.70 -25.81 -3.93
CA MET A 449 -40.91 -25.33 -4.59
C MET A 449 -41.94 -26.45 -4.70
N GLU A 450 -43.22 -26.12 -4.50
CA GLU A 450 -44.32 -27.06 -4.68
C GLU A 450 -44.26 -27.70 -6.07
N GLU A 451 -44.65 -28.98 -6.15
CA GLU A 451 -44.72 -29.67 -7.42
C GLU A 451 -45.74 -28.97 -8.33
N CYS A 452 -45.28 -28.46 -9.47
CA CYS A 452 -46.18 -27.89 -10.47
C CYS A 452 -45.82 -28.32 -11.90
N LEU A 453 -46.82 -28.87 -12.58
CA LEU A 453 -46.74 -29.16 -14.01
C LEU A 453 -46.62 -27.86 -14.82
N ARG A 454 -45.43 -27.61 -15.40
CA ARG A 454 -45.14 -26.49 -16.31
C ARG A 454 -45.07 -25.08 -15.69
N CYS A 455 -45.03 -24.93 -14.36
CA CYS A 455 -44.89 -23.60 -13.75
C CYS A 455 -43.50 -22.98 -13.92
N TYR A 456 -42.45 -23.79 -13.84
CA TYR A 456 -41.07 -23.29 -13.66
C TYR A 456 -40.25 -23.29 -14.94
N ASN A 457 -40.90 -23.22 -16.11
CA ASN A 457 -40.26 -23.33 -17.42
C ASN A 457 -39.41 -24.60 -17.65
N SER A 458 -39.59 -25.61 -16.79
CA SER A 458 -38.92 -26.90 -16.83
C SER A 458 -39.92 -28.02 -17.10
N ARG A 459 -39.48 -29.11 -17.74
CA ARG A 459 -40.36 -30.24 -18.08
C ARG A 459 -40.52 -31.17 -16.86
N PRO A 460 -41.73 -31.34 -16.32
CA PRO A 460 -41.98 -32.00 -15.04
C PRO A 460 -41.53 -33.47 -14.95
N PRO A 461 -41.49 -34.03 -13.72
CA PRO A 461 -41.72 -33.35 -12.44
C PRO A 461 -40.43 -32.68 -11.93
N PHE A 462 -40.49 -31.37 -11.66
CA PHE A 462 -39.46 -30.65 -10.94
C PHE A 462 -40.10 -29.87 -9.80
N ASP A 463 -39.69 -30.23 -8.60
CA ASP A 463 -39.90 -29.60 -7.31
C ASP A 463 -38.56 -28.96 -6.92
N PRO A 464 -38.11 -27.90 -7.62
CA PRO A 464 -36.75 -27.40 -7.48
C PRO A 464 -36.46 -27.03 -6.04
N VAL A 465 -35.30 -27.48 -5.56
CA VAL A 465 -34.75 -27.02 -4.29
C VAL A 465 -34.31 -25.58 -4.48
N VAL A 466 -34.73 -24.69 -3.59
CA VAL A 466 -34.42 -23.25 -3.64
C VAL A 466 -33.85 -22.74 -2.32
N GLY A 467 -33.73 -23.58 -1.30
CA GLY A 467 -33.09 -23.20 -0.05
C GLY A 467 -32.39 -24.38 0.59
N VAL A 468 -31.16 -24.15 1.07
CA VAL A 468 -30.34 -25.15 1.75
C VAL A 468 -29.60 -24.53 2.93
N ARG A 469 -29.15 -25.39 3.84
CA ARG A 469 -28.15 -25.05 4.85
C ARG A 469 -26.93 -25.96 4.77
N SER A 470 -25.79 -25.40 5.12
CA SER A 470 -24.52 -26.10 5.23
C SER A 470 -23.82 -25.72 6.54
N PRO A 471 -23.37 -26.70 7.35
CA PRO A 471 -23.61 -28.14 7.18
C PRO A 471 -25.05 -28.52 7.55
N ALA A 472 -25.44 -29.75 7.20
CA ALA A 472 -26.70 -30.38 7.60
C ALA A 472 -26.80 -30.51 9.13
N ARG A 473 -28.03 -30.58 9.64
CA ARG A 473 -28.30 -30.53 11.08
C ARG A 473 -27.86 -31.76 11.87
N ASP A 474 -27.67 -32.89 11.18
CA ASP A 474 -27.06 -34.10 11.73
C ASP A 474 -25.53 -33.98 11.91
N ILE A 475 -24.90 -33.01 11.24
CA ILE A 475 -23.48 -32.68 11.37
C ILE A 475 -23.26 -31.58 12.42
N ALA A 476 -24.06 -30.51 12.38
CA ALA A 476 -24.00 -29.44 13.37
C ALA A 476 -25.38 -28.85 13.64
N ALA A 477 -25.69 -28.53 14.91
CA ALA A 477 -27.00 -27.98 15.27
C ALA A 477 -27.35 -26.71 14.48
N THR A 478 -26.41 -25.78 14.39
CA THR A 478 -26.51 -24.55 13.58
C THR A 478 -25.72 -24.68 12.28
N ALA A 479 -26.23 -24.05 11.24
CA ALA A 479 -25.56 -23.88 9.96
C ALA A 479 -24.49 -22.80 10.05
N ARG A 480 -23.47 -22.94 9.20
CA ARG A 480 -22.52 -21.87 8.91
C ARG A 480 -23.01 -21.00 7.76
N THR A 481 -23.67 -21.61 6.79
CA THR A 481 -24.32 -20.87 5.71
C THR A 481 -25.75 -21.35 5.51
N VAL A 482 -26.66 -20.41 5.33
CA VAL A 482 -28.00 -20.66 4.76
C VAL A 482 -28.02 -19.97 3.40
N THR A 483 -28.38 -20.71 2.36
CA THR A 483 -28.45 -20.20 0.98
C THR A 483 -29.86 -20.30 0.46
N VAL A 484 -30.41 -19.19 -0.04
CA VAL A 484 -31.70 -19.14 -0.71
C VAL A 484 -31.54 -18.64 -2.14
N SER A 485 -31.95 -19.47 -3.08
CA SER A 485 -31.80 -19.30 -4.51
C SER A 485 -33.07 -18.76 -5.17
N ALA A 486 -33.73 -17.81 -4.50
CA ALA A 486 -34.99 -17.19 -4.92
C ALA A 486 -35.07 -15.75 -4.40
N GLN A 487 -35.75 -14.88 -5.15
CA GLN A 487 -36.00 -13.50 -4.76
C GLN A 487 -37.14 -13.41 -3.74
N LEU A 488 -36.77 -13.39 -2.46
CA LEU A 488 -37.73 -13.40 -1.35
C LEU A 488 -38.61 -12.14 -1.31
N GLU A 489 -38.12 -11.02 -1.85
CA GLU A 489 -38.85 -9.75 -1.91
C GLU A 489 -40.13 -9.79 -2.80
N TYR A 490 -40.37 -10.89 -3.50
CA TYR A 490 -41.60 -11.12 -4.28
C TYR A 490 -42.52 -12.22 -3.71
N PHE A 491 -42.23 -12.72 -2.51
CA PHE A 491 -43.11 -13.61 -1.76
C PHE A 491 -44.04 -12.81 -0.83
N ASP A 492 -45.04 -13.48 -0.26
CA ASP A 492 -45.91 -12.88 0.75
C ASP A 492 -45.05 -12.39 1.91
N ARG A 493 -45.15 -11.08 2.18
CA ARG A 493 -44.27 -10.40 3.13
C ARG A 493 -44.32 -11.00 4.53
N ALA A 494 -45.51 -11.31 5.03
CA ALA A 494 -45.66 -11.84 6.39
C ALA A 494 -45.01 -13.23 6.51
N GLN A 495 -45.13 -14.04 5.47
CA GLN A 495 -44.49 -15.36 5.40
C GLN A 495 -42.97 -15.26 5.28
N VAL A 496 -42.45 -14.30 4.50
CA VAL A 496 -41.00 -14.04 4.40
C VAL A 496 -40.43 -13.61 5.75
N VAL A 497 -41.06 -12.66 6.43
CA VAL A 497 -40.62 -12.22 7.77
C VAL A 497 -40.57 -13.40 8.76
N ALA A 498 -41.61 -14.23 8.76
CA ALA A 498 -41.65 -15.43 9.61
C ALA A 498 -40.56 -16.45 9.23
N ALA A 499 -40.32 -16.66 7.94
CA ALA A 499 -39.28 -17.53 7.42
C ALA A 499 -37.88 -17.03 7.81
N LEU A 500 -37.59 -15.75 7.58
CA LEU A 500 -36.33 -15.12 7.95
C LEU A 500 -36.08 -15.24 9.46
N GLY A 501 -37.09 -14.98 10.29
CA GLY A 501 -36.99 -15.18 11.73
C GLY A 501 -36.58 -16.62 12.10
N ALA A 502 -37.25 -17.61 11.51
CA ALA A 502 -36.91 -19.02 11.73
C ALA A 502 -35.50 -19.38 11.26
N LEU A 503 -35.07 -18.88 10.09
CA LEU A 503 -33.73 -19.15 9.56
C LEU A 503 -32.63 -18.54 10.45
N PHE A 504 -32.82 -17.32 10.95
CA PHE A 504 -31.87 -16.70 11.88
C PHE A 504 -31.85 -17.40 13.24
N ASP A 505 -33.01 -17.65 13.85
CA ASP A 505 -33.13 -18.28 15.17
C ASP A 505 -32.64 -19.74 15.17
N GLN A 506 -33.17 -20.54 14.26
CA GLN A 506 -33.12 -22.00 14.34
C GLN A 506 -32.01 -22.59 13.48
N GLU A 507 -31.71 -21.95 12.35
CA GLU A 507 -30.68 -22.45 11.44
C GLU A 507 -29.33 -21.78 11.68
N LEU A 508 -29.25 -20.44 11.76
CA LEU A 508 -27.98 -19.77 12.06
C LEU A 508 -27.67 -19.66 13.55
N GLY A 509 -28.67 -19.75 14.43
CA GLY A 509 -28.48 -19.55 15.87
C GLY A 509 -28.06 -18.11 16.19
N VAL A 510 -28.73 -17.14 15.56
CA VAL A 510 -28.57 -15.69 15.78
C VAL A 510 -29.93 -15.17 16.26
N PRO A 511 -30.18 -15.25 17.58
CA PRO A 511 -31.46 -14.83 18.14
C PRO A 511 -31.63 -13.31 18.02
N ALA A 512 -32.88 -12.86 18.08
CA ALA A 512 -33.15 -11.44 18.31
C ALA A 512 -32.59 -11.03 19.70
N PRO A 513 -32.14 -9.77 19.87
CA PRO A 513 -31.51 -9.28 21.10
C PRO A 513 -32.42 -9.27 22.33
#